data_AF-A0ABD2QM61-F1
#
_entry.id   AF-A0ABD2QM61-F1
#
_cell.length_a   1.000
_cell.length_b   1.000
_cell.length_c   1.000
_cell.angle_alpha   90.00
_cell.angle_beta   90.00
_cell.angle_gamma   90.00
#
_symmetry.space_group_name_H-M   'P 1'
#
loop_
_entity.id
_entity.type
_entity.pdbx_description
1 polymer ?
#
loop_
_entity_poly.entity_id
_entity_poly.type
_entity_poly.pdbx_seq_one_letter_code
_entity_poly.pdbx_strand_id
1 'polypeptide(L)'
;MIDVPTDGRNLAEVYTCDFYEISVTLNHHVNELLVGLITAMEAGQERVEKERDRLAVRMASISMGSGENSGARRGSIINQINAIKNSHGGTAVSKFFKKHFASSSQL
;
A
#
# COMPACT_ATOMS: atom_id res chain seq x y z
N MET A 1 -35.62 23.40 10.55
CA MET A 1 -35.07 22.78 11.77
C MET A 1 -34.09 21.73 11.29
N ILE A 2 -32.83 21.79 11.73
CA ILE A 2 -31.80 20.84 11.30
C ILE A 2 -31.96 19.59 12.17
N ASP A 3 -32.11 18.43 11.54
CA ASP A 3 -32.21 17.15 12.24
C ASP A 3 -30.82 16.53 12.36
N VAL A 4 -30.10 16.96 13.41
CA VAL A 4 -28.67 16.66 13.63
C VAL A 4 -28.35 15.15 13.57
N PRO A 5 -29.18 14.23 14.11
CA PRO A 5 -28.94 12.78 13.99
C PRO A 5 -29.00 12.27 12.54
N THR A 6 -29.88 12.82 11.71
CA THR A 6 -30.04 12.42 10.30
C THR A 6 -28.87 12.94 9.46
N ASP A 7 -28.53 14.23 9.59
CA ASP A 7 -27.40 14.82 8.86
C ASP A 7 -26.05 14.19 9.26
N GLY A 8 -25.89 13.85 10.55
CA GLY A 8 -24.72 13.14 11.05
C GLY A 8 -24.53 11.73 10.46
N ARG A 9 -25.62 10.95 10.33
CA ARG A 9 -25.61 9.64 9.67
C ARG A 9 -25.27 9.75 8.18
N ASN A 10 -25.90 10.70 7.48
CA ASN A 10 -25.64 10.94 6.06
C ASN A 10 -24.16 11.26 5.79
N LEU A 11 -23.54 12.07 6.67
CA LEU A 11 -22.13 12.42 6.54
C LEU A 11 -21.22 11.21 6.79
N ALA A 12 -21.52 10.39 7.78
CA ALA A 12 -20.75 9.19 8.10
C ALA A 12 -20.80 8.13 6.97
N GLU A 13 -21.96 7.97 6.32
CA GLU A 13 -22.12 7.11 5.14
C GLU A 13 -21.20 7.57 3.98
N VAL A 14 -21.17 8.88 3.68
CA VAL A 14 -20.30 9.46 2.64
C VAL A 14 -18.82 9.18 2.88
N TYR A 15 -18.37 9.17 4.14
CA TYR A 15 -16.99 8.84 4.52
C TYR A 15 -16.75 7.34 4.78
N THR A 16 -17.78 6.49 4.66
CA THR A 16 -17.71 5.05 4.96
C THR A 16 -17.18 4.79 6.38
N CYS A 17 -17.70 5.52 7.36
CA CYS A 17 -17.39 5.36 8.77
C CYS A 17 -18.66 5.23 9.63
N ASP A 18 -18.50 4.74 10.86
CA ASP A 18 -19.61 4.60 11.79
C ASP A 18 -20.06 5.95 12.38
N PHE A 19 -21.34 6.04 12.76
CA PHE A 19 -21.93 7.20 13.42
C PHE A 19 -22.35 6.87 14.86
N TYR A 20 -21.92 7.69 15.82
CA TYR A 20 -22.26 7.55 17.23
C TYR A 20 -22.90 8.83 17.77
N GLU A 21 -24.16 8.73 18.19
CA GLU A 21 -24.82 9.77 18.98
C GLU A 21 -24.69 9.43 20.47
N ILE A 22 -23.93 10.25 21.20
CA ILE A 22 -23.58 10.03 22.61
C ILE A 22 -24.05 11.17 23.50
N SER A 23 -24.21 10.89 24.79
CA SER A 23 -24.32 11.93 25.83
C SER A 23 -23.54 11.52 27.07
N VAL A 24 -22.42 12.21 27.32
CA VAL A 24 -21.56 11.94 28.49
C VAL A 24 -22.28 12.26 29.80
N THR A 25 -23.12 13.30 29.83
CA THR A 25 -23.92 13.67 31.01
C THR A 25 -25.01 12.66 31.36
N LEU A 26 -25.50 11.91 30.37
CA LEU A 26 -26.51 10.86 30.56
C LEU A 26 -25.88 9.44 30.54
N ASN A 27 -24.56 9.34 30.38
CA ASN A 27 -23.84 8.09 30.11
C ASN A 27 -24.44 7.26 28.95
N HIS A 28 -24.96 7.93 27.92
CA HIS A 28 -25.62 7.31 26.77
C HIS A 28 -24.61 7.02 25.66
N HIS A 29 -24.54 5.76 25.22
CA HIS A 29 -23.68 5.24 24.14
C HIS A 29 -22.15 5.46 24.31
N VAL A 30 -21.69 5.77 25.52
CA VAL A 30 -20.26 6.04 25.79
C VAL A 30 -19.42 4.76 25.67
N ASN A 31 -19.93 3.64 26.19
CA ASN A 31 -19.23 2.35 26.11
C ASN A 31 -19.19 1.82 24.67
N GLU A 32 -20.29 1.99 23.96
CA GLU A 32 -20.50 1.57 22.58
C GLU A 32 -19.55 2.30 21.62
N LEU A 33 -19.33 3.60 21.84
CA LEU A 33 -18.30 4.37 21.13
C LEU A 33 -16.88 3.82 21.43
N LEU A 34 -16.56 3.59 22.70
CA LEU A 34 -15.21 3.12 23.09
C LEU A 34 -14.90 1.72 22.54
N VAL A 35 -15.86 0.79 22.64
CA VAL A 35 -15.74 -0.56 22.07
C VAL A 35 -15.65 -0.52 20.55
N GLY A 36 -16.47 0.32 19.89
CA GLY A 36 -16.44 0.49 18.44
C GLY A 36 -15.08 0.99 17.94
N LEU A 37 -14.52 2.02 18.59
CA LEU A 37 -13.20 2.55 18.25
C LEU A 37 -12.08 1.50 18.43
N ILE A 38 -12.10 0.73 19.52
CA ILE A 38 -11.11 -0.34 19.74
C ILE A 38 -11.22 -1.42 18.65
N THR A 39 -12.45 -1.87 18.36
CA THR A 39 -12.71 -2.89 17.33
C THR A 39 -12.24 -2.43 15.95
N ALA A 40 -12.47 -1.16 15.59
CA ALA A 40 -12.02 -0.58 14.34
C ALA A 40 -10.48 -0.49 14.26
N MET A 41 -9.79 -0.18 15.36
CA MET A 41 -8.33 -0.17 15.44
C MET A 41 -7.75 -1.58 15.27
N GLU A 42 -8.31 -2.58 15.95
CA GLU A 42 -7.90 -3.99 15.85
C GLU A 42 -8.07 -4.54 14.43
N ALA A 43 -9.23 -4.30 13.80
CA ALA A 43 -9.48 -4.67 12.40
C ALA A 43 -8.51 -3.96 11.43
N GLY A 44 -8.17 -2.70 11.70
CA GLY A 44 -7.16 -1.95 10.96
C GLY A 44 -5.77 -2.57 11.07
N GLN A 45 -5.35 -2.96 12.28
CA GLN A 45 -4.08 -3.64 12.53
C GLN A 45 -4.03 -5.01 11.85
N GLU A 46 -5.09 -5.82 11.97
CA GLU A 46 -5.17 -7.14 11.34
C GLU A 46 -5.06 -7.05 9.81
N ARG A 47 -5.67 -6.03 9.20
CA ARG A 47 -5.55 -5.76 7.75
C ARG A 47 -4.12 -5.39 7.36
N VAL A 48 -3.43 -4.55 8.13
CA VAL A 48 -2.03 -4.18 7.87
C VAL A 48 -1.12 -5.41 7.98
N GLU A 49 -1.32 -6.24 8.98
CA GLU A 49 -0.52 -7.45 9.21
C GLU A 49 -0.71 -8.48 8.10
N LYS A 50 -1.96 -8.72 7.67
CA LYS A 50 -2.27 -9.57 6.50
C LYS A 50 -1.56 -9.08 5.23
N GLU A 51 -1.48 -7.78 4.99
CA GLU A 51 -0.74 -7.23 3.84
C GLU A 51 0.79 -7.35 4.01
N ARG A 52 1.31 -7.21 5.23
CA ARG A 52 2.73 -7.45 5.57
C ARG A 52 3.13 -8.89 5.24
N ASP A 53 2.33 -9.87 5.66
CA ASP A 53 2.57 -11.29 5.39
C ASP A 53 2.41 -11.63 3.89
N ARG A 54 1.39 -11.08 3.22
CA ARG A 54 1.23 -11.18 1.75
C ARG A 54 2.42 -10.61 0.98
N LEU A 55 3.09 -9.59 1.51
CA LEU A 55 4.32 -9.06 0.92
C LEU A 55 5.51 -9.98 1.22
N ALA A 56 5.65 -10.48 2.45
CA ALA A 56 6.72 -11.39 2.85
C ALA A 56 6.73 -12.67 2.00
N VAL A 57 5.56 -13.30 1.75
CA VAL A 57 5.44 -14.49 0.87
C VAL A 57 5.87 -14.18 -0.57
N ARG A 58 5.51 -13.00 -1.10
CA ARG A 58 5.96 -12.55 -2.44
C ARG A 58 7.47 -12.31 -2.50
N MET A 59 8.08 -11.77 -1.45
CA MET A 59 9.53 -11.59 -1.39
C MET A 59 10.26 -12.93 -1.26
N ALA A 60 9.75 -13.87 -0.45
CA ALA A 60 10.33 -15.19 -0.28
C ALA A 60 10.28 -16.04 -1.56
N SER A 61 9.20 -15.97 -2.35
CA SER A 61 9.11 -16.66 -3.64
C SER A 61 10.09 -16.08 -4.68
N ILE A 62 10.37 -14.78 -4.63
CA ILE A 62 11.42 -14.16 -5.47
C ILE A 62 12.82 -14.63 -5.04
N SER A 63 13.12 -14.74 -3.75
CA SER A 63 14.44 -15.22 -3.29
C SER A 63 14.65 -16.72 -3.52
N MET A 64 13.61 -17.54 -3.33
CA MET A 64 13.65 -19.00 -3.55
C MET A 64 13.81 -19.37 -5.03
N GLY A 65 13.40 -18.51 -5.97
CA GLY A 65 13.60 -18.71 -7.41
C GLY A 65 15.06 -18.60 -7.90
N SER A 66 16.03 -18.33 -7.02
CA SER A 66 17.42 -18.03 -7.38
C SER A 66 18.42 -19.19 -7.23
N GLY A 67 17.97 -20.39 -6.87
CA GLY A 67 18.79 -21.60 -6.87
C GLY A 67 17.91 -22.85 -6.84
N GLU A 68 18.14 -23.89 -7.64
CA GLU A 68 19.18 -24.17 -8.65
C GLU A 68 18.52 -25.06 -9.75
N ASN A 69 19.12 -25.66 -10.78
CA ASN A 69 20.50 -26.07 -11.05
C ASN A 69 20.74 -26.12 -12.59
N SER A 70 21.49 -27.14 -13.06
CA SER A 70 21.81 -27.52 -14.43
C SER A 70 22.74 -26.56 -15.20
N GLY A 71 24.03 -26.91 -15.15
CA GLY A 71 25.03 -26.32 -16.04
C GLY A 71 24.81 -26.76 -17.50
N ALA A 72 24.55 -25.78 -18.37
CA ALA A 72 24.68 -25.87 -19.84
C ALA A 72 24.41 -24.53 -20.55
N ARG A 73 23.67 -23.59 -19.93
CA ARG A 73 23.10 -22.41 -20.62
C ARG A 73 23.64 -21.03 -20.22
N ARG A 74 24.55 -20.94 -19.23
CA ARG A 74 25.08 -19.65 -18.73
C ARG A 74 25.84 -18.83 -19.78
N GLY A 75 26.46 -19.45 -20.78
CA GLY A 75 27.18 -18.75 -21.85
C GLY A 75 26.30 -17.98 -22.84
N SER A 76 25.04 -18.40 -23.04
CA SER A 76 24.13 -17.75 -24.01
C SER A 76 23.37 -16.56 -23.41
N ILE A 77 22.98 -16.67 -22.13
CA ILE A 77 22.13 -15.69 -21.45
C ILE A 77 22.89 -14.38 -21.15
N ILE A 78 24.18 -14.45 -20.80
CA ILE A 78 24.99 -13.25 -20.55
C ILE A 78 25.11 -12.38 -21.81
N ASN A 79 25.26 -13.01 -22.98
CA ASN A 79 25.29 -12.29 -24.27
C ASN A 79 23.92 -11.68 -24.63
N GLN A 80 22.81 -12.35 -24.33
CA GLN A 80 21.46 -11.76 -24.45
C GLN A 80 21.23 -10.60 -23.46
N ILE A 81 21.67 -10.72 -22.21
CA ILE A 81 21.51 -9.65 -21.21
C ILE A 81 22.29 -8.40 -21.62
N ASN A 82 23.50 -8.53 -22.18
CA ASN A 82 24.25 -7.38 -22.70
C ASN A 82 23.56 -6.75 -23.93
N ALA A 83 22.92 -7.55 -24.80
CA ALA A 83 22.09 -7.03 -25.89
C ALA A 83 20.82 -6.31 -25.37
N ILE A 84 20.17 -6.81 -24.32
CA ILE A 84 18.98 -6.20 -23.70
C ILE A 84 19.33 -4.90 -22.96
N LYS A 85 20.47 -4.85 -22.27
CA LYS A 85 20.98 -3.62 -21.60
C LYS A 85 21.20 -2.46 -22.57
N ASN A 86 21.53 -2.74 -23.84
CA ASN A 86 21.64 -1.74 -24.90
C ASN A 86 20.31 -1.47 -25.64
N SER A 87 19.26 -2.28 -25.43
CA SER A 87 18.02 -2.27 -26.24
C SER A 87 16.82 -1.62 -25.55
N HIS A 88 16.73 -1.65 -24.21
CA HIS A 88 15.63 -0.98 -23.49
C HIS A 88 16.06 0.34 -22.84
N GLY A 89 16.27 1.35 -23.69
CA GLY A 89 16.31 2.74 -23.26
C GLY A 89 15.02 3.10 -22.53
N GLY A 90 15.15 3.55 -21.29
CA GLY A 90 14.11 3.54 -20.25
C GLY A 90 12.71 4.07 -20.65
N THR A 91 11.74 3.72 -19.81
CA THR A 91 10.34 4.17 -19.90
C THR A 91 10.24 5.67 -20.18
N ALA A 92 9.16 6.11 -20.84
CA ALA A 92 8.95 7.52 -21.17
C ALA A 92 9.11 8.44 -19.94
N VAL A 93 8.65 7.96 -18.78
CA VAL A 93 8.86 8.57 -17.46
C VAL A 93 10.35 8.72 -17.13
N SER A 94 11.15 7.65 -17.20
CA SER A 94 12.60 7.69 -16.95
C SER A 94 13.33 8.67 -17.89
N LYS A 95 12.94 8.71 -19.18
CA LYS A 95 13.47 9.68 -20.16
C LYS A 95 13.09 11.12 -19.82
N PHE A 96 11.84 11.37 -19.41
CA PHE A 96 11.38 12.69 -18.97
C PHE A 96 12.17 13.18 -17.75
N PHE A 97 12.25 12.37 -16.69
CA PHE A 97 12.99 12.75 -15.48
C PHE A 97 14.48 12.98 -15.76
N LYS A 98 15.11 12.13 -16.58
CA LYS A 98 16.52 12.36 -16.96
C LYS A 98 16.70 13.64 -17.78
N LYS A 99 15.78 13.97 -18.69
CA LYS A 99 15.86 15.21 -19.49
C LYS A 99 15.73 16.48 -18.64
N HIS A 100 14.85 16.47 -17.64
CA HIS A 100 14.50 17.67 -16.88
C HIS A 100 15.26 17.84 -15.56
N PHE A 101 15.86 16.78 -14.99
CA PHE A 101 16.48 16.82 -13.66
C PHE A 101 17.92 16.29 -13.59
N ALA A 102 18.52 15.78 -14.67
CA ALA A 102 19.87 15.19 -14.62
C ALA A 102 21.04 16.19 -14.69
N SER A 103 20.81 17.49 -14.52
CA SER A 103 21.86 18.52 -14.51
C SER A 103 21.85 19.30 -13.19
N SER A 104 22.50 18.72 -12.18
CA SER A 104 22.94 19.41 -10.97
C SER A 104 24.43 19.10 -10.77
N SER A 105 25.26 19.65 -11.66
CA SER A 105 26.73 19.53 -11.63
C SER A 105 27.37 20.77 -12.23
N GLN A 106 27.08 21.93 -11.65
CA GLN A 106 27.92 23.12 -11.74
C GLN A 106 28.34 23.54 -10.33
N LEU A 107 29.51 23.06 -9.94
CA LEU A 107 30.45 23.63 -8.97
C LEU A 107 31.80 22.91 -9.17
#